data_AF-A0A8S3H7Z1-F1
#
_entry.id   AF-A0A8S3H7Z1-F1
#
_cell.length_a   1.000
_cell.length_b   1.000
_cell.length_c   1.000
_cell.angle_alpha   90.00
_cell.angle_beta   90.00
_cell.angle_gamma   90.00
#
_symmetry.space_group_name_H-M   'P 1'
#
loop_
_entity.id
_entity.type
_entity.pdbx_description
1 polymer ?
#
loop_
_entity_poly.entity_id
_entity_poly.type
_entity_poly.pdbx_seq_one_letter_code
_entity_poly.pdbx_strand_id
1 'polypeptide(L)'
;GNVYCGSLLKEHINEIIMNKQSNRYFLMSRIYPPIYSSLIRSSRPNDNNEFISEKQISGELGVFGRSLIRSSRPNDNNEFISEKQISGELGVFGSLISRNGTVIFERIGGSLLRSKPAINVEGGIASGQGYIDSVFLV
;
A
#
# COMPACT_ATOMS: atom_id res chain seq x y z
N GLY A 1 -9.09 9.30 3.91
CA GLY A 1 -9.33 8.15 3.03
C GLY A 1 -10.74 8.25 2.50
N ASN A 2 -11.00 7.76 1.30
CA ASN A 2 -12.31 7.86 0.64
C ASN A 2 -12.99 6.48 0.51
N VAL A 3 -12.45 5.47 1.18
CA VAL A 3 -12.94 4.09 1.13
C VAL A 3 -13.57 3.71 2.47
N TYR A 4 -14.80 3.19 2.42
CA TYR A 4 -15.54 2.69 3.58
C TYR A 4 -15.53 1.17 3.59
N CYS A 5 -15.25 0.55 4.73
CA CYS A 5 -15.15 -0.91 4.88
C CYS A 5 -15.75 -1.34 6.22
N GLY A 6 -16.15 -2.62 6.32
CA GLY A 6 -16.63 -3.20 7.58
C GLY A 6 -17.89 -2.51 8.12
N SER A 7 -17.90 -2.20 9.42
CA SER A 7 -19.02 -1.52 10.08
C SER A 7 -19.29 -0.13 9.50
N LEU A 8 -18.23 0.63 9.18
CA LEU A 8 -18.34 1.97 8.61
C LEU A 8 -19.06 1.96 7.25
N LEU A 9 -18.87 0.89 6.44
CA LEU A 9 -19.60 0.76 5.18
C LEU A 9 -21.10 0.60 5.42
N LYS A 10 -21.50 -0.19 6.44
CA LYS A 10 -22.91 -0.41 6.75
C LYS A 10 -23.61 0.88 7.20
N GLU A 11 -22.94 1.66 8.04
CA GLU A 11 -23.42 2.97 8.48
C GLU A 11 -23.56 3.93 7.28
N HIS A 12 -22.51 4.00 6.45
CA HIS A 12 -22.47 4.91 5.30
C HIS A 12 -23.48 4.55 4.21
N ILE A 13 -23.77 3.26 3.98
CA ILE A 13 -24.79 2.83 3.01
C ILE A 13 -26.18 3.38 3.40
N ASN A 14 -26.53 3.36 4.68
CA ASN A 14 -27.82 3.89 5.14
C ASN A 14 -27.94 5.38 4.85
N GLU A 15 -26.87 6.15 5.11
CA GLU A 15 -26.83 7.58 4.79
C GLU A 15 -26.92 7.85 3.28
N ILE A 16 -26.23 7.06 2.45
CA ILE A 16 -26.29 7.17 0.99
C ILE A 16 -27.71 6.96 0.47
N ILE A 17 -28.40 5.94 0.98
CA ILE A 17 -29.78 5.61 0.59
C ILE A 17 -30.73 6.73 1.02
N MET A 18 -30.63 7.18 2.27
CA MET A 18 -31.46 8.28 2.80
C MET A 18 -31.28 9.57 1.99
N ASN A 19 -30.04 9.89 1.61
CA ASN A 19 -29.72 11.12 0.90
C ASN A 19 -29.79 11.02 -0.64
N LYS A 20 -30.20 9.86 -1.19
CA LYS A 20 -30.26 9.58 -2.64
C LYS A 20 -28.94 9.87 -3.38
N GLN A 21 -27.80 9.56 -2.75
CA GLN A 21 -26.46 9.83 -3.29
C GLN A 21 -25.77 8.61 -3.90
N SER A 22 -26.53 7.54 -4.21
CA SER A 22 -25.99 6.26 -4.69
C SER A 22 -25.04 6.39 -5.88
N ASN A 23 -25.32 7.34 -6.78
CA ASN A 23 -24.55 7.51 -8.02
C ASN A 23 -23.14 8.11 -7.80
N ARG A 24 -22.78 8.46 -6.56
CA ARG A 24 -21.44 8.94 -6.19
C ARG A 24 -20.48 7.82 -5.77
N TYR A 25 -21.01 6.62 -5.57
CA TYR A 25 -20.27 5.50 -5.02
C TYR A 25 -20.48 4.26 -5.89
N PHE A 26 -19.50 3.37 -5.89
CA PHE A 26 -19.64 2.02 -6.43
C PHE A 26 -19.25 1.02 -5.35
N LEU A 27 -19.88 -0.15 -5.37
CA LEU A 27 -19.52 -1.26 -4.51
C LEU A 27 -18.54 -2.17 -5.24
N MET A 28 -17.51 -2.62 -4.53
CA MET A 28 -16.50 -3.52 -5.07
C MET A 28 -16.21 -4.62 -4.05
N SER A 29 -16.01 -5.85 -4.54
CA SER A 29 -15.53 -6.96 -3.73
C SER A 29 -14.15 -6.64 -3.15
N ARG A 30 -13.97 -6.88 -1.84
CA ARG A 30 -12.67 -6.69 -1.19
C ARG A 30 -11.70 -7.77 -1.64
N ILE A 31 -10.53 -7.36 -2.11
CA ILE A 31 -9.41 -8.26 -2.46
C ILE A 31 -8.59 -8.51 -1.19
N TYR A 32 -8.24 -9.77 -0.96
CA TYR A 32 -7.41 -10.21 0.17
C TYR A 32 -6.08 -10.77 -0.35
N PRO A 33 -5.05 -9.92 -0.54
CA PRO A 33 -3.75 -10.37 -1.01
C PRO A 33 -3.03 -11.20 0.07
N PRO A 34 -2.00 -11.98 -0.32
CA PRO A 34 -1.12 -12.62 0.64
C PRO A 34 -0.51 -11.62 1.61
N ILE A 35 -0.46 -12.00 2.89
CA ILE A 35 0.14 -11.20 3.95
C ILE A 35 1.52 -11.78 4.25
N TYR A 36 2.52 -10.92 4.41
CA TYR A 36 3.89 -11.30 4.72
C TYR A 36 4.49 -10.39 5.79
N SER A 37 5.45 -10.90 6.56
CA SER A 37 6.18 -10.08 7.53
C SER A 37 7.25 -9.26 6.81
N SER A 38 7.38 -7.99 7.20
CA SER A 38 8.40 -7.09 6.68
C SER A 38 8.89 -6.13 7.76
N LEU A 39 10.15 -5.71 7.62
CA LEU A 39 10.75 -4.68 8.44
C LEU A 39 10.41 -3.31 7.84
N ILE A 40 9.80 -2.47 8.66
CA ILE A 40 9.43 -1.12 8.28
C ILE A 40 10.36 -0.14 8.96
N ARG A 41 10.89 0.80 8.18
CA ARG A 41 11.62 1.97 8.67
C ARG A 41 10.78 3.22 8.49
N SER A 42 10.59 3.99 9.57
CA SER A 42 9.86 5.25 9.57
C SER A 42 10.65 6.32 10.32
N SER A 43 10.60 7.56 9.82
CA SER A 43 11.17 8.73 10.51
C SER A 43 10.25 9.32 11.58
N ARG A 44 9.03 8.77 11.73
CA ARG A 44 8.10 9.22 12.77
C ARG A 44 8.35 8.44 14.07
N PRO A 45 8.68 9.12 15.19
CA PRO A 45 8.72 8.52 16.51
C PRO A 45 7.28 8.42 17.00
N ASN A 46 6.66 7.26 16.93
CA ASN A 46 5.45 6.93 17.69
C ASN A 46 5.20 5.44 17.52
N ASP A 47 5.92 4.66 18.30
CA ASP A 47 5.40 3.51 19.04
C ASP A 47 6.58 3.00 19.88
N ASN A 48 6.55 3.31 21.18
CA ASN A 48 7.52 2.79 22.13
C ASN A 48 7.34 1.28 22.24
N ASN A 49 8.45 0.55 22.07
CA ASN A 49 8.60 -0.91 22.09
C ASN A 49 8.32 -1.57 20.74
N GLU A 50 9.36 -2.11 20.10
CA GLU A 50 9.44 -3.55 19.82
C GLU A 50 10.79 -3.96 19.22
N PHE A 51 11.19 -5.18 19.57
CA PHE A 51 12.46 -5.82 19.23
C PHE A 51 12.61 -6.06 17.72
N ILE A 52 13.83 -5.90 17.20
CA ILE A 52 14.19 -6.27 15.82
C ILE A 52 14.43 -7.77 15.78
N SER A 53 13.61 -8.50 15.01
CA SER A 53 13.83 -9.91 14.66
C SER A 53 13.84 -10.03 13.14
N GLU A 54 14.92 -10.56 12.58
CA GLU A 54 15.07 -10.79 11.14
C GLU A 54 14.43 -12.13 10.77
N LYS A 55 13.38 -12.11 9.95
CA LYS A 55 12.75 -13.34 9.46
C LYS A 55 12.47 -13.26 7.97
N GLN A 56 13.05 -14.20 7.23
CA GLN A 56 12.76 -14.45 5.82
C GLN A 56 11.39 -15.13 5.71
N ILE A 57 10.49 -14.65 4.85
CA ILE A 57 9.16 -15.24 4.66
C ILE A 57 8.83 -15.41 3.17
N SER A 58 8.27 -16.59 2.85
CA SER A 58 7.88 -17.09 1.53
C SER A 58 6.37 -16.94 1.30
N GLY A 59 5.94 -16.81 0.04
CA GLY A 59 4.57 -16.53 -0.39
C GLY A 59 4.35 -16.74 -1.89
N GLU A 60 3.16 -17.20 -2.27
CA GLU A 60 2.95 -18.08 -3.44
C GLU A 60 2.60 -17.40 -4.77
N LEU A 61 2.81 -16.08 -4.93
CA LEU A 61 2.39 -15.34 -6.14
C LEU A 61 3.50 -14.54 -6.87
N GLY A 62 4.77 -14.91 -6.67
CA GLY A 62 5.86 -14.48 -7.56
C GLY A 62 6.30 -13.01 -7.46
N VAL A 63 5.71 -12.22 -6.57
CA VAL A 63 5.99 -10.79 -6.40
C VAL A 63 6.12 -10.49 -4.92
N PHE A 64 7.36 -10.37 -4.43
CA PHE A 64 7.64 -10.06 -3.02
C PHE A 64 8.07 -8.62 -2.84
N GLY A 65 7.71 -7.97 -1.74
CA GLY A 65 8.40 -6.77 -1.28
C GLY A 65 9.70 -7.17 -0.57
N ARG A 66 10.89 -6.77 -1.05
CA ARG A 66 12.08 -6.75 -0.18
C ARG A 66 12.38 -5.31 0.16
N SER A 67 12.16 -4.93 1.42
CA SER A 67 12.56 -3.61 1.90
C SER A 67 14.09 -3.59 2.04
N LEU A 68 14.78 -3.06 1.02
CA LEU A 68 16.23 -2.79 1.06
C LEU A 68 16.46 -1.40 1.66
N ILE A 69 16.98 -1.38 2.89
CA ILE A 69 17.31 -0.17 3.64
C ILE A 69 18.74 0.26 3.26
N ARG A 70 18.90 1.40 2.58
CA ARG A 70 20.21 2.08 2.47
C ARG A 70 20.26 3.23 3.49
N SER A 71 21.12 3.04 4.50
CA SER A 71 21.41 4.01 5.56
C SER A 71 21.95 5.34 5.00
N SER A 72 21.47 6.46 5.54
CA SER A 72 22.08 7.77 5.38
C SER A 72 22.38 8.37 6.75
N ARG A 73 23.67 8.33 7.10
CA ARG A 73 24.40 8.97 8.21
C ARG A 73 24.20 8.41 9.63
N PRO A 74 25.28 8.28 10.43
CA PRO A 74 25.28 7.51 11.68
C PRO A 74 24.76 8.28 12.91
N ASN A 75 24.14 9.45 12.75
CA ASN A 75 23.98 10.41 13.86
C ASN A 75 22.55 10.83 14.23
N ASP A 76 21.51 10.30 13.57
CA ASP A 76 20.13 10.57 13.99
C ASP A 76 19.63 9.43 14.89
N ASN A 77 19.75 9.61 16.20
CA ASN A 77 19.46 8.60 17.25
C ASN A 77 17.97 8.17 17.37
N ASN A 78 17.11 8.53 16.42
CA ASN A 78 15.66 8.31 16.49
C ASN A 78 15.13 7.55 15.27
N GLU A 79 15.83 6.50 14.84
CA GLU A 79 15.33 5.58 13.81
C GLU A 79 14.60 4.40 14.46
N PHE A 80 13.33 4.22 14.11
CA PHE A 80 12.50 3.11 14.60
C PHE A 80 12.31 2.08 13.49
N ILE A 81 12.70 0.84 13.78
CA ILE A 81 12.47 -0.32 12.94
C ILE A 81 11.47 -1.21 13.66
N SER A 82 10.37 -1.57 12.99
CA SER A 82 9.34 -2.46 13.54
C SER A 82 9.01 -3.58 12.56
N GLU A 83 8.81 -4.80 13.06
CA GLU A 83 8.26 -5.91 12.29
C GLU A 83 6.74 -5.79 12.19
N LYS A 84 6.17 -5.87 10.98
CA LYS A 84 4.70 -5.87 10.79
C LYS A 84 4.28 -6.84 9.70
N GLN A 85 3.07 -7.38 9.87
CA GLN A 85 2.34 -8.08 8.82
C GLN A 85 1.81 -7.07 7.80
N ILE A 86 2.27 -7.19 6.55
CA ILE A 86 1.96 -6.24 5.48
C ILE A 86 1.29 -6.92 4.28
N SER A 87 0.56 -6.09 3.55
CA SER A 87 0.02 -6.42 2.22
C SER A 87 0.62 -5.46 1.20
N GLY A 88 0.99 -6.00 0.03
CA GLY A 88 1.54 -5.24 -1.09
C GLY A 88 0.49 -4.96 -2.17
N GLU A 89 0.62 -3.81 -2.82
CA GLU A 89 -0.20 -3.37 -3.95
C GLU A 89 0.75 -2.90 -5.07
N LEU A 90 0.83 -3.67 -6.16
CA LEU A 90 1.70 -3.39 -7.31
C LEU A 90 1.00 -2.43 -8.27
N GLY A 91 1.54 -1.23 -8.43
CA GLY A 91 1.17 -0.30 -9.48
C GLY A 91 2.09 -0.44 -10.69
N VAL A 92 1.52 -0.48 -11.89
CA VAL A 92 2.26 -0.43 -13.16
C VAL A 92 1.92 0.88 -13.85
N PHE A 93 2.94 1.68 -14.15
CA PHE A 93 2.77 2.94 -14.85
C PHE A 93 2.67 2.70 -16.35
N GLY A 94 1.85 3.51 -17.01
CA GLY A 94 1.72 3.54 -18.46
C GLY A 94 1.66 4.98 -18.94
N SER A 95 2.07 5.20 -20.18
CA SER A 95 1.95 6.49 -20.87
C SER A 95 1.25 6.25 -22.21
N LEU A 96 0.21 7.02 -22.47
CA LEU A 96 -0.57 6.98 -23.70
C LEU A 96 -0.71 8.41 -24.24
N ILE A 97 -0.34 8.62 -25.51
CA ILE A 97 -0.60 9.86 -26.24
C ILE A 97 -1.41 9.49 -27.47
N SER A 98 -2.58 10.10 -27.60
CA SER A 98 -3.46 9.90 -28.75
C SER A 98 -3.89 11.23 -29.34
N ARG A 99 -4.08 11.28 -30.66
CA ARG A 99 -4.65 12.43 -31.37
C ARG A 99 -5.66 11.93 -32.39
N ASN A 100 -6.84 12.54 -32.41
CA ASN A 100 -7.90 12.26 -33.38
C ASN A 100 -8.23 10.75 -33.48
N GLY A 101 -8.36 10.07 -32.33
CA GLY A 101 -8.65 8.64 -32.28
C GLY A 101 -7.48 7.71 -32.65
N THR A 102 -6.32 8.26 -33.01
CA THR A 102 -5.10 7.48 -33.30
C THR A 102 -4.15 7.52 -32.12
N VAL A 103 -3.67 6.36 -31.67
CA VAL A 103 -2.60 6.26 -30.67
C VAL A 103 -1.28 6.60 -31.35
N ILE A 104 -0.60 7.64 -30.85
CA ILE A 104 0.71 8.10 -31.35
C ILE A 104 1.83 7.47 -30.52
N PHE A 105 1.59 7.23 -29.24
CA PHE A 105 2.57 6.70 -28.31
C PHE A 105 1.87 5.88 -27.24
N GLU A 106 2.39 4.69 -26.98
CA GLU A 106 1.99 3.84 -25.87
C GLU A 106 3.25 3.20 -25.29
N ARG A 107 3.43 3.28 -23.98
CA ARG A 107 4.57 2.65 -23.30
C ARG A 107 4.25 2.29 -21.87
N ILE A 108 4.77 1.14 -21.43
CA ILE A 108 4.86 0.77 -20.02
C ILE A 108 6.01 1.57 -19.36
N GLY A 109 5.69 2.32 -18.30
CA GLY A 109 6.56 3.27 -17.60
C GLY A 109 7.24 2.72 -16.35
N GLY A 110 7.26 1.40 -16.16
CA GLY A 110 7.80 0.74 -14.96
C GLY A 110 6.72 0.51 -13.89
N SER A 111 7.16 0.25 -12.65
CA SER A 111 6.26 -0.15 -11.56
C SER A 111 6.66 0.44 -10.22
N LEU A 112 5.70 0.53 -9.30
CA LEU A 112 5.89 0.87 -7.89
C LEU A 112 5.11 -0.12 -7.04
N LEU A 113 5.80 -0.79 -6.11
CA LEU A 113 5.14 -1.56 -5.08
C LEU A 113 4.88 -0.65 -3.88
N ARG A 114 3.63 -0.62 -3.43
CA ARG A 114 3.22 0.05 -2.19
C ARG A 114 2.82 -1.00 -1.17
N SER A 115 3.33 -0.88 0.04
CA SER A 115 3.03 -1.82 1.12
C SER A 115 2.31 -1.11 2.27
N LYS A 116 1.39 -1.79 2.96
CA LYS A 116 0.69 -1.25 4.13
C LYS A 116 0.47 -2.34 5.19
N PRO A 117 0.29 -1.98 6.47
CA PRO A 117 -0.11 -2.95 7.49
C PRO A 117 -1.39 -3.66 7.05
N ALA A 118 -1.47 -4.99 7.20
CA ALA A 118 -2.59 -5.78 6.70
C ALA A 118 -3.94 -5.39 7.33
N ILE A 119 -3.91 -4.83 8.53
CA ILE A 119 -5.08 -4.31 9.25
C ILE A 119 -5.62 -2.99 8.67
N ASN A 120 -4.80 -2.25 7.92
CA ASN A 120 -5.17 -0.93 7.42
C ASN A 120 -6.06 -1.05 6.17
N VAL A 121 -7.14 -0.29 6.17
CA VAL A 121 -8.00 -0.12 4.98
C VAL A 121 -7.29 0.77 3.97
N GLU A 122 -6.83 1.94 4.41
CA GLU A 122 -6.13 2.93 3.60
C GLU A 122 -4.63 2.63 3.52
N GLY A 123 -4.02 2.92 2.36
CA GLY A 123 -2.61 2.62 2.10
C GLY A 123 -1.82 3.80 1.53
N GLY A 124 -2.35 5.03 1.58
CA GLY A 124 -1.70 6.19 0.97
C GLY A 124 -0.35 6.53 1.59
N ILE A 125 0.72 6.54 0.79
CA ILE A 125 2.08 6.95 1.21
C ILE A 125 2.07 8.42 1.65
N ALA A 126 1.46 9.32 0.85
CA ALA A 126 1.38 10.75 1.18
C ALA A 126 0.60 11.02 2.47
N SER A 127 -0.38 10.18 2.82
CA SER A 127 -1.11 10.24 4.09
C SER A 127 -0.35 9.59 5.26
N GLY A 128 0.82 9.01 5.03
CA GLY A 128 1.61 8.30 6.04
C GLY A 128 1.04 6.94 6.47
N GLN A 129 0.14 6.36 5.67
CA GLN A 129 -0.56 5.09 5.97
C GLN A 129 0.05 3.88 5.24
N GLY A 130 0.99 4.12 4.33
CA GLY A 130 1.68 3.09 3.55
C GLY A 130 3.14 3.44 3.34
N TYR A 131 3.87 2.46 2.82
CA TYR A 131 5.32 2.46 2.65
C TYR A 131 5.66 2.21 1.18
N ILE A 132 6.81 2.73 0.76
CA ILE A 132 7.40 2.42 -0.54
C ILE A 132 8.14 1.09 -0.42
N ASP A 133 7.96 0.23 -1.42
CA ASP A 133 8.56 -1.10 -1.46
C ASP A 133 9.06 -1.43 -2.88
N SER A 134 9.75 -2.56 -3.03
CA SER A 134 10.28 -3.03 -4.31
C SER A 134 9.97 -4.50 -4.54
N VAL A 135 9.67 -4.86 -5.80
CA VAL A 135 9.39 -6.25 -6.16
C VAL A 135 10.68 -7.07 -6.17
N PHE A 136 10.63 -8.22 -5.53
CA PHE A 136 11.58 -9.32 -5.60
C PHE A 136 10.86 -10.48 -6.29
N LEU A 137 11.35 -10.79 -7.49
CA LEU A 137 10.82 -11.86 -8.33
C LEU A 137 11.38 -13.19 -7.85
N VAL A 138 10.52 -14.20 -7.73
CA VAL A 138 10.88 -15.59 -7.38
C VAL A 138 10.43 -16.59 -8.42
#